data_AF-A0A182MFJ2-F1
#
_entry.id   AF-A0A182MFJ2-F1
#
_cell.length_a   1.000
_cell.length_b   1.000
_cell.length_c   1.000
_cell.angle_alpha   90.00
_cell.angle_beta   90.00
_cell.angle_gamma   90.00
#
_symmetry.space_group_name_H-M   'P 1'
#
loop_
_entity.id
_entity.type
_entity.pdbx_description
1 polymer ?
#
loop_
_entity_poly.entity_id
_entity_poly.type
_entity_poly.pdbx_seq_one_letter_code
_entity_poly.pdbx_strand_id
1 'polypeptide(L)'
;MGNTHSSSNGKGSGSNSPSKTKGNGANEAKQPNSGNGAAGAPGAMARGMTRTASGADIQDRAQTQFQPVDKLGRILAKKCEEQHGIHGVTGDVFARYVFPKYPDLGLKLFRYLRFMSHAKTEHLGLVAFRQQCERFLALLDDSIILENYVRMFGDLNESELIKPENLKNLLRTCYNLAMAHYSDGPQTCRLLNRTLDSVVQSCFFSKESLSPGYICRWLENNVPRLVPPIHKYCVHALSTSHRTIIDNSMVSNSETVVSISAINAGEASYGLELQTPILEKTNPFGKDLGGVGSPGGVIGGASMPREPGKPLTPEERERLKNQQPLLPLSEAWLLAGSLPPLYSKPQSVAAPINPNSANLTSHIFLAKLLSLVPSHWTSLYDSRLDGSGTNRFLHHVLGYRGPNLVLFRCEDDLLFCVANPNEWRETHLYIGDEGSCCLQLLPKFQMLEKKPKSLYLNTHIRGYPKGLRAGSDPRKPILIVDEHFERLEYRSLQHKILSIEVWGCGDQQQRDVQLDIKKWQVKEAERQRTVKMTAADWMDHPDRYLLELGGRQNYNNSST
;
A
#
# COMPACT_ATOMS: atom_id res chain seq x y z
N MET A 1 22.95 31.99 58.06
CA MET A 1 24.38 32.26 58.35
C MET A 1 25.18 31.46 57.33
N GLY A 2 26.10 31.97 56.51
CA GLY A 2 26.51 33.31 56.07
C GLY A 2 27.56 33.04 54.96
N ASN A 3 27.41 33.45 53.70
CA ASN A 3 27.62 34.78 53.10
C ASN A 3 28.99 35.43 53.36
N THR A 4 29.49 36.17 52.35
CA THR A 4 30.68 37.06 52.26
C THR A 4 31.99 36.40 51.75
N HIS A 5 32.49 36.68 50.53
CA HIS A 5 33.15 37.91 49.96
C HIS A 5 34.70 37.85 50.07
N SER A 6 35.53 38.42 49.18
CA SER A 6 35.34 39.13 47.89
C SER A 6 36.66 39.43 47.12
N SER A 7 36.54 39.79 45.84
CA SER A 7 37.28 40.85 45.10
C SER A 7 38.83 40.82 45.01
N SER A 8 39.42 40.54 43.82
CA SER A 8 39.82 41.52 42.75
C SER A 8 41.36 41.74 42.70
N ASN A 9 42.06 42.39 41.74
CA ASN A 9 41.80 43.10 40.46
C ASN A 9 43.14 43.11 39.65
N GLY A 10 43.34 43.53 38.39
CA GLY A 10 42.50 44.11 37.32
C GLY A 10 43.37 44.72 36.16
N LYS A 11 42.69 45.17 35.08
CA LYS A 11 43.13 45.97 33.87
C LYS A 11 43.55 45.14 32.64
N GLY A 12 43.26 45.51 31.38
CA GLY A 12 42.54 46.63 30.74
C GLY A 12 42.99 46.74 29.25
N SER A 13 42.34 47.37 28.26
CA SER A 13 41.11 48.20 28.10
C SER A 13 40.42 47.82 26.76
N GLY A 14 39.56 48.57 26.03
CA GLY A 14 38.95 49.90 26.13
C GLY A 14 37.89 50.11 25.02
N SER A 15 36.98 51.08 25.15
CA SER A 15 35.68 51.13 24.43
C SER A 15 35.40 52.42 23.62
N ASN A 16 34.50 52.36 22.62
CA ASN A 16 33.29 53.23 22.44
C ASN A 16 32.85 53.48 20.97
N SER A 17 31.52 53.63 20.80
CA SER A 17 30.81 54.27 19.66
C SER A 17 30.67 55.82 19.92
N PRO A 18 29.86 56.69 19.24
CA PRO A 18 28.74 56.47 18.28
C PRO A 18 28.51 57.55 17.16
N SER A 19 27.38 57.40 16.43
CA SER A 19 26.45 58.47 15.96
C SER A 19 26.56 59.09 14.52
N LYS A 20 25.51 59.86 14.18
CA LYS A 20 25.03 60.32 12.83
C LYS A 20 25.77 61.57 12.30
N THR A 21 25.64 61.90 11.00
CA THR A 21 24.87 63.07 10.44
C THR A 21 25.17 63.31 8.92
N LYS A 22 24.32 64.11 8.24
CA LYS A 22 24.33 64.50 6.80
C LYS A 22 25.41 65.55 6.44
N GLY A 23 25.74 65.70 5.15
CA GLY A 23 25.86 67.05 4.52
C GLY A 23 27.00 67.35 3.52
N ASN A 24 26.63 67.43 2.24
CA ASN A 24 27.25 68.07 1.04
C ASN A 24 28.51 68.97 1.08
N GLY A 25 29.27 68.91 -0.04
CA GLY A 25 30.15 69.96 -0.62
C GLY A 25 31.27 69.34 -1.47
N ALA A 26 31.78 69.89 -2.59
CA ALA A 26 31.40 71.04 -3.44
C ALA A 26 32.17 70.98 -4.79
N ASN A 27 31.75 71.76 -5.81
CA ASN A 27 32.54 72.28 -6.98
C ASN A 27 33.22 71.26 -7.97
N GLU A 28 33.56 71.57 -9.24
CA GLU A 28 33.34 72.75 -10.11
C GLU A 28 33.39 72.40 -11.64
N ALA A 29 32.47 73.00 -12.41
CA ALA A 29 32.57 73.57 -13.77
C ALA A 29 33.56 73.05 -14.86
N LYS A 30 33.03 72.72 -16.07
CA LYS A 30 33.05 73.60 -17.29
C LYS A 30 32.45 72.98 -18.58
N GLN A 31 31.72 73.81 -19.33
CA GLN A 31 31.32 73.70 -20.76
C GLN A 31 32.45 74.28 -21.69
N PRO A 32 32.37 74.37 -23.06
CA PRO A 32 31.23 74.30 -24.01
C PRO A 32 31.47 73.37 -25.23
N ASN A 33 30.59 73.18 -26.24
CA ASN A 33 30.25 74.05 -27.40
C ASN A 33 29.06 73.38 -28.18
N SER A 34 27.90 74.01 -28.45
CA SER A 34 27.51 75.01 -29.49
C SER A 34 27.34 74.48 -30.94
N GLY A 35 26.22 74.81 -31.60
CA GLY A 35 25.93 74.57 -33.04
C GLY A 35 24.49 74.09 -33.36
N ASN A 36 23.44 74.91 -33.23
CA ASN A 36 22.80 75.79 -34.25
C ASN A 36 21.82 75.14 -35.27
N GLY A 37 20.63 75.73 -35.44
CA GLY A 37 19.65 75.44 -36.52
C GLY A 37 18.19 75.63 -36.05
N ALA A 38 17.38 76.45 -36.75
CA ALA A 38 16.10 76.96 -36.22
C ALA A 38 14.90 76.93 -37.19
N ALA A 39 13.71 77.17 -36.61
CA ALA A 39 12.43 77.59 -37.20
C ALA A 39 11.47 76.54 -37.82
N GLY A 40 10.17 76.69 -37.51
CA GLY A 40 9.05 75.98 -38.17
C GLY A 40 7.91 75.56 -37.22
N ALA A 41 6.75 76.22 -37.30
CA ALA A 41 5.49 75.88 -36.61
C ALA A 41 4.39 75.60 -37.66
N PRO A 42 3.10 75.36 -37.30
CA PRO A 42 2.51 74.50 -36.26
C PRO A 42 1.57 73.43 -36.87
N GLY A 43 1.14 72.38 -36.13
CA GLY A 43 0.07 71.51 -36.66
C GLY A 43 -0.37 70.26 -35.86
N ALA A 44 -1.55 70.38 -35.25
CA ALA A 44 -2.63 69.37 -35.18
C ALA A 44 -2.52 68.07 -34.31
N MET A 45 -3.71 67.71 -33.79
CA MET A 45 -4.18 66.41 -33.26
C MET A 45 -3.61 65.90 -31.92
N ALA A 46 -4.39 66.13 -30.86
CA ALA A 46 -4.32 65.34 -29.65
C ALA A 46 -4.69 63.87 -29.92
N ARG A 47 -3.84 62.93 -29.48
CA ARG A 47 -4.13 61.49 -29.49
C ARG A 47 -3.92 60.94 -28.07
N GLY A 48 -4.91 60.23 -27.55
CA GLY A 48 -4.92 59.76 -26.16
C GLY A 48 -3.78 58.79 -25.84
N MET A 49 -3.30 58.86 -24.60
CA MET A 49 -2.17 58.06 -24.10
C MET A 49 -2.55 56.58 -23.91
N THR A 50 -2.11 55.71 -24.81
CA THR A 50 -2.07 54.26 -24.55
C THR A 50 -0.89 53.94 -23.61
N ARG A 51 -1.18 53.72 -22.32
CA ARG A 51 -0.23 53.09 -21.39
C ARG A 51 -0.34 51.58 -21.52
N THR A 52 0.68 50.95 -22.10
CA THR A 52 0.86 49.49 -22.07
C THR A 52 1.26 49.03 -20.66
N ALA A 53 0.31 48.46 -19.92
CA ALA A 53 0.59 47.75 -18.68
C ALA A 53 0.94 46.28 -18.99
N SER A 54 2.22 46.02 -19.25
CA SER A 54 2.73 44.64 -19.39
C SER A 54 2.76 43.97 -18.01
N GLY A 55 1.99 42.90 -17.82
CA GLY A 55 1.89 42.22 -16.52
C GLY A 55 0.81 41.14 -16.36
N ALA A 56 -0.20 41.07 -17.25
CA ALA A 56 -1.28 40.07 -17.16
C ALA A 56 -1.03 38.78 -17.97
N ASP A 57 -0.35 38.88 -19.13
CA ASP A 57 -0.33 37.81 -20.14
C ASP A 57 0.45 36.53 -19.75
N ILE A 58 1.18 36.54 -18.64
CA ILE A 58 1.93 35.37 -18.16
C ILE A 58 1.02 34.39 -17.39
N GLN A 59 -0.10 34.84 -16.82
CA GLN A 59 -1.03 33.94 -16.11
C GLN A 59 -2.01 33.22 -17.06
N ASP A 60 -2.44 33.84 -18.16
CA ASP A 60 -3.37 33.20 -19.12
C ASP A 60 -2.75 32.05 -19.91
N ARG A 61 -1.42 32.03 -20.10
CA ARG A 61 -0.75 30.91 -20.77
C ARG A 61 -0.89 29.58 -20.03
N ALA A 62 -1.08 29.58 -18.70
CA ALA A 62 -1.33 28.37 -17.92
C ALA A 62 -2.72 27.75 -18.21
N GLN A 63 -3.71 28.55 -18.62
CA GLN A 63 -5.10 28.09 -18.84
C GLN A 63 -5.32 27.35 -20.17
N THR A 64 -4.28 27.13 -20.98
CA THR A 64 -4.40 26.53 -22.32
C THR A 64 -4.04 25.04 -22.39
N GLN A 65 -3.57 24.42 -21.30
CA GLN A 65 -3.05 23.04 -21.34
C GLN A 65 -4.09 21.90 -21.27
N PHE A 66 -5.34 22.16 -20.88
CA PHE A 66 -6.34 21.10 -20.63
C PHE A 66 -7.45 20.98 -21.69
N GLN A 67 -7.08 20.96 -22.98
CA GLN A 67 -8.02 20.66 -24.09
C GLN A 67 -8.91 19.41 -23.88
N PRO A 68 -8.48 18.31 -23.22
CA PRO A 68 -9.35 17.16 -22.95
C PRO A 68 -10.61 17.50 -22.12
N VAL A 69 -10.47 18.36 -21.11
CA VAL A 69 -11.55 18.71 -20.16
C VAL A 69 -12.61 19.57 -20.84
N ASP A 70 -12.18 20.55 -21.62
CA ASP A 70 -13.07 21.43 -22.37
C ASP A 70 -13.84 20.68 -23.49
N LYS A 71 -13.18 19.71 -24.14
CA LYS A 71 -13.86 18.77 -25.05
C LYS A 71 -14.86 17.88 -24.31
N LEU A 72 -14.49 17.31 -23.17
CA LEU A 72 -15.38 16.49 -22.35
C LEU A 72 -16.62 17.27 -21.89
N GLY A 73 -16.44 18.47 -21.37
CA GLY A 73 -17.54 19.34 -20.90
C GLY A 73 -18.55 19.62 -22.02
N ARG A 74 -18.07 19.99 -23.22
CA ARG A 74 -18.94 20.24 -24.38
C ARG A 74 -19.71 18.99 -24.84
N ILE A 75 -19.08 17.82 -24.82
CA ILE A 75 -19.74 16.54 -25.15
C ILE A 75 -20.83 16.20 -24.12
N LEU A 76 -20.51 16.33 -22.83
CA LEU A 76 -21.47 16.04 -21.75
C LEU A 76 -22.64 17.02 -21.74
N ALA A 77 -22.41 18.31 -21.98
CA ALA A 77 -23.48 19.30 -22.06
C ALA A 77 -24.43 19.02 -23.23
N LYS A 78 -23.91 18.66 -24.41
CA LYS A 78 -24.74 18.22 -25.54
C LYS A 78 -25.58 16.99 -25.18
N LYS A 79 -25.01 16.02 -24.45
CA LYS A 79 -25.75 14.83 -24.00
C LYS A 79 -26.82 15.14 -22.93
N CYS A 80 -26.60 16.14 -22.08
CA CYS A 80 -27.62 16.62 -21.13
C CYS A 80 -28.76 17.36 -21.85
N GLU A 81 -28.44 18.14 -22.88
CA GLU A 81 -29.44 18.80 -23.73
C GLU A 81 -30.28 17.77 -24.50
N GLU A 82 -29.65 16.76 -25.10
CA GLU A 82 -30.33 15.65 -25.79
C GLU A 82 -31.22 14.78 -24.86
N GLN A 83 -30.87 14.62 -23.58
CA GLN A 83 -31.58 13.71 -22.65
C GLN A 83 -32.57 14.40 -21.71
N HIS A 84 -32.29 15.65 -21.31
CA HIS A 84 -33.05 16.37 -20.28
C HIS A 84 -33.45 17.79 -20.69
N GLY A 85 -33.00 18.30 -21.85
CA GLY A 85 -33.22 19.68 -22.26
C GLY A 85 -32.50 20.72 -21.39
N ILE A 86 -31.45 20.31 -20.65
CA ILE A 86 -30.73 21.17 -19.71
C ILE A 86 -29.40 21.63 -20.31
N HIS A 87 -29.20 22.94 -20.44
CA HIS A 87 -27.92 23.54 -20.83
C HIS A 87 -26.91 23.54 -19.67
N GLY A 88 -26.31 22.37 -19.42
CA GLY A 88 -25.29 22.18 -18.39
C GLY A 88 -24.84 20.73 -18.34
N VAL A 89 -24.00 20.38 -17.37
CA VAL A 89 -23.67 18.99 -17.04
C VAL A 89 -24.43 18.60 -15.78
N THR A 90 -25.18 17.50 -15.81
CA THR A 90 -25.82 16.89 -14.64
C THR A 90 -24.99 15.72 -14.09
N GLY A 91 -25.22 15.35 -12.83
CA GLY A 91 -24.40 14.34 -12.14
C GLY A 91 -24.60 12.92 -12.65
N ASP A 92 -25.81 12.58 -13.09
CA ASP A 92 -26.18 11.29 -13.65
C ASP A 92 -25.53 11.07 -15.03
N VAL A 93 -25.60 12.05 -15.94
CA VAL A 93 -24.93 12.02 -17.25
C VAL A 93 -23.41 11.98 -17.05
N PHE A 94 -22.86 12.79 -16.15
CA PHE A 94 -21.43 12.74 -15.81
C PHE A 94 -21.01 11.35 -15.30
N ALA A 95 -21.74 10.78 -14.34
CA ALA A 95 -21.42 9.46 -13.78
C ALA A 95 -21.53 8.35 -14.83
N ARG A 96 -22.59 8.36 -15.64
CA ARG A 96 -22.85 7.35 -16.67
C ARG A 96 -21.81 7.32 -17.78
N TYR A 97 -21.37 8.48 -18.26
CA TYR A 97 -20.44 8.59 -19.39
C TYR A 97 -18.96 8.68 -18.99
N VAL A 98 -18.63 9.22 -17.81
CA VAL A 98 -17.24 9.31 -17.33
C VAL A 98 -16.85 8.09 -16.49
N PHE A 99 -17.77 7.55 -15.68
CA PHE A 99 -17.53 6.46 -14.72
C PHE A 99 -18.47 5.26 -14.90
N PRO A 100 -18.61 4.67 -16.11
CA PRO A 100 -19.62 3.64 -16.40
C PRO A 100 -19.52 2.38 -15.52
N LYS A 101 -18.33 2.04 -15.01
CA LYS A 101 -18.12 0.90 -14.09
C LYS A 101 -18.34 1.24 -12.60
N TYR A 102 -18.31 2.53 -12.24
CA TYR A 102 -18.41 3.02 -10.86
C TYR A 102 -19.26 4.29 -10.78
N PRO A 103 -20.56 4.23 -11.16
CA PRO A 103 -21.42 5.42 -11.22
C PRO A 103 -21.53 6.13 -9.87
N ASP A 104 -21.55 5.40 -8.75
CA ASP A 104 -21.59 5.97 -7.39
C ASP A 104 -20.39 6.89 -7.08
N LEU A 105 -19.20 6.52 -7.57
CA LEU A 105 -17.99 7.34 -7.44
C LEU A 105 -18.09 8.59 -8.32
N GLY A 106 -18.63 8.45 -9.55
CA GLY A 106 -18.91 9.57 -10.43
C GLY A 106 -19.92 10.57 -9.85
N LEU A 107 -21.00 10.07 -9.25
CA LEU A 107 -22.02 10.89 -8.57
C LEU A 107 -21.43 11.63 -7.35
N LYS A 108 -20.64 10.95 -6.51
CA LYS A 108 -19.95 11.59 -5.38
C LYS A 108 -18.97 12.67 -5.83
N LEU A 109 -18.16 12.39 -6.85
CA LEU A 109 -17.24 13.36 -7.43
C LEU A 109 -17.99 14.58 -7.99
N PHE A 110 -19.04 14.37 -8.78
CA PHE A 110 -19.83 15.47 -9.32
C PHE A 110 -20.47 16.33 -8.21
N ARG A 111 -21.05 15.69 -7.17
CA ARG A 111 -21.61 16.40 -6.01
C ARG A 111 -20.55 17.25 -5.31
N TYR A 112 -19.32 16.76 -5.20
CA TYR A 112 -18.20 17.51 -4.63
C TYR A 112 -17.77 18.68 -5.54
N LEU A 113 -17.65 18.48 -6.85
CA LEU A 113 -17.35 19.56 -7.80
C LEU A 113 -18.44 20.66 -7.79
N ARG A 114 -19.72 20.28 -7.65
CA ARG A 114 -20.85 21.22 -7.47
C ARG A 114 -20.74 22.03 -6.19
N PHE A 115 -20.39 21.37 -5.08
CA PHE A 115 -20.19 22.04 -3.79
C PHE A 115 -19.03 23.04 -3.85
N MET A 116 -17.89 22.63 -4.44
CA MET A 116 -16.70 23.46 -4.60
C MET A 116 -16.86 24.61 -5.61
N SER A 117 -17.87 24.57 -6.49
CA SER A 117 -18.26 25.72 -7.34
C SER A 117 -19.33 26.62 -6.72
N HIS A 118 -19.82 26.29 -5.53
CA HIS A 118 -20.96 26.95 -4.87
C HIS A 118 -22.22 27.05 -5.77
N ALA A 119 -22.40 26.08 -6.67
CA ALA A 119 -23.51 26.07 -7.63
C ALA A 119 -24.84 25.72 -6.95
N LYS A 120 -25.77 26.69 -6.94
CA LYS A 120 -27.14 26.52 -6.41
C LYS A 120 -27.96 25.56 -7.26
N THR A 121 -27.79 25.59 -8.59
CA THR A 121 -28.40 24.68 -9.56
C THR A 121 -27.96 23.24 -9.40
N GLU A 122 -28.77 22.26 -9.81
CA GLU A 122 -28.41 20.84 -9.76
C GLU A 122 -27.39 20.42 -10.84
N HIS A 123 -27.31 21.20 -11.92
CA HIS A 123 -26.30 21.09 -12.97
C HIS A 123 -25.17 22.12 -12.76
N LEU A 124 -23.97 21.83 -13.29
CA LEU A 124 -22.93 22.85 -13.49
C LEU A 124 -22.97 23.39 -14.92
N GLY A 125 -22.83 24.71 -15.08
CA GLY A 125 -22.52 25.31 -16.39
C GLY A 125 -21.09 24.97 -16.84
N LEU A 126 -20.85 25.01 -18.15
CA LEU A 126 -19.58 24.59 -18.78
C LEU A 126 -18.32 25.21 -18.15
N VAL A 127 -18.32 26.52 -17.88
CA VAL A 127 -17.18 27.23 -17.29
C VAL A 127 -16.89 26.74 -15.86
N ALA A 128 -17.92 26.62 -15.03
CA ALA A 128 -17.79 26.13 -13.66
C ALA A 128 -17.34 24.65 -13.63
N PHE A 129 -17.91 23.81 -14.49
CA PHE A 129 -17.49 22.42 -14.65
C PHE A 129 -16.01 22.32 -15.04
N ARG A 130 -15.59 23.08 -16.06
CA ARG A 130 -14.20 23.12 -16.52
C ARG A 130 -13.25 23.54 -15.40
N GLN A 131 -13.54 24.66 -14.72
CA GLN A 131 -12.68 25.19 -13.65
C GLN A 131 -12.49 24.22 -12.48
N GLN A 132 -13.56 23.52 -12.07
CA GLN A 132 -13.46 22.54 -10.98
C GLN A 132 -12.73 21.26 -11.42
N CYS A 133 -12.95 20.79 -12.65
CA CYS A 133 -12.19 19.66 -13.21
C CYS A 133 -10.70 20.00 -13.36
N GLU A 134 -10.34 21.19 -13.86
CA GLU A 134 -8.94 21.65 -13.94
C GLU A 134 -8.30 21.76 -12.55
N ARG A 135 -9.02 22.27 -11.54
CA ARG A 135 -8.54 22.29 -10.14
C ARG A 135 -8.34 20.89 -9.57
N PHE A 136 -9.19 19.92 -9.93
CA PHE A 136 -9.08 18.52 -9.50
C PHE A 136 -7.96 17.75 -10.23
N LEU A 137 -7.63 18.15 -11.46
CA LEU A 137 -6.57 17.58 -12.30
C LEU A 137 -5.21 18.25 -12.10
N ALA A 138 -5.13 19.29 -11.28
CA ALA A 138 -3.88 19.95 -10.92
C ALA A 138 -2.90 18.98 -10.23
N LEU A 139 -1.61 19.35 -10.18
CA LEU A 139 -0.66 18.65 -9.34
C LEU A 139 -0.98 18.97 -7.88
N LEU A 140 -1.52 17.97 -7.16
CA LEU A 140 -1.91 18.06 -5.76
C LEU A 140 -1.00 17.17 -4.90
N ASP A 141 -0.67 17.64 -3.70
CA ASP A 141 0.05 16.83 -2.70
C ASP A 141 -0.86 15.72 -2.14
N ASP A 142 -0.26 14.60 -1.71
CA ASP A 142 -1.00 13.43 -1.19
C ASP A 142 -1.95 13.80 -0.02
N SER A 143 -1.58 14.75 0.85
CA SER A 143 -2.45 15.27 1.93
C SER A 143 -3.66 16.04 1.40
N ILE A 144 -3.49 16.83 0.33
CA ILE A 144 -4.59 17.59 -0.31
C ILE A 144 -5.53 16.64 -1.05
N ILE A 145 -4.96 15.63 -1.74
CA ILE A 145 -5.72 14.54 -2.33
C ILE A 145 -6.57 13.86 -1.25
N LEU A 146 -5.94 13.45 -0.15
CA LEU A 146 -6.62 12.79 0.96
C LEU A 146 -7.76 13.64 1.53
N GLU A 147 -7.52 14.94 1.79
CA GLU A 147 -8.55 15.85 2.28
C GLU A 147 -9.73 15.99 1.31
N ASN A 148 -9.48 16.12 0.00
CA ASN A 148 -10.53 16.16 -1.00
C ASN A 148 -11.40 14.89 -0.98
N TYR A 149 -10.80 13.71 -0.85
CA TYR A 149 -11.55 12.44 -0.77
C TYR A 149 -12.32 12.28 0.54
N VAL A 150 -11.72 12.65 1.67
CA VAL A 150 -12.35 12.63 2.99
C VAL A 150 -13.55 13.58 3.02
N ARG A 151 -13.43 14.80 2.49
CA ARG A 151 -14.57 15.74 2.31
C ARG A 151 -15.61 15.23 1.31
N MET A 152 -15.21 14.70 0.16
CA MET A 152 -16.13 14.18 -0.89
C MET A 152 -17.03 13.04 -0.41
N PHE A 153 -16.57 12.21 0.53
CA PHE A 153 -17.38 11.14 1.12
C PHE A 153 -18.20 11.59 2.34
N GLY A 154 -17.94 12.77 2.91
CA GLY A 154 -18.67 13.35 4.05
C GLY A 154 -20.00 14.04 3.68
N ASP A 155 -20.68 14.58 4.69
CA ASP A 155 -21.96 15.27 4.55
C ASP A 155 -21.74 16.76 4.25
N LEU A 156 -21.67 17.12 2.96
CA LEU A 156 -21.32 18.45 2.45
C LEU A 156 -22.26 19.62 2.84
N ASN A 157 -23.23 19.43 3.74
CA ASN A 157 -24.35 20.39 3.94
C ASN A 157 -24.60 20.88 5.38
N GLU A 158 -24.39 20.05 6.42
CA GLU A 158 -24.95 20.33 7.77
C GLU A 158 -23.92 20.41 8.89
N SER A 159 -22.83 19.67 8.77
CA SER A 159 -21.71 19.69 9.69
C SER A 159 -20.49 19.21 8.92
N GLU A 160 -19.35 19.91 8.98
CA GLU A 160 -18.11 19.42 8.35
C GLU A 160 -17.59 18.12 9.01
N LEU A 161 -18.26 17.62 10.06
CA LEU A 161 -17.98 16.36 10.72
C LEU A 161 -18.40 15.16 9.87
N ILE A 162 -17.56 14.13 9.91
CA ILE A 162 -17.68 12.91 9.11
C ILE A 162 -18.06 11.77 10.05
N LYS A 163 -19.05 10.95 9.66
CA LYS A 163 -19.55 9.80 10.45
C LYS A 163 -18.77 8.53 10.09
N PRO A 164 -18.75 7.50 10.96
CA PRO A 164 -18.13 6.19 10.69
C PRO A 164 -18.46 5.61 9.31
N GLU A 165 -19.73 5.70 8.89
CA GLU A 165 -20.22 5.14 7.63
C GLU A 165 -19.67 5.88 6.39
N ASN A 166 -19.40 7.19 6.48
CA ASN A 166 -18.75 7.93 5.39
C ASN A 166 -17.34 7.38 5.11
N LEU A 167 -16.55 7.13 6.18
CA LEU A 167 -15.22 6.53 6.07
C LEU A 167 -15.28 5.08 5.59
N LYS A 168 -16.22 4.29 6.11
CA LYS A 168 -16.44 2.89 5.67
C LYS A 168 -16.72 2.82 4.18
N ASN A 169 -17.54 3.73 3.65
CA ASN A 169 -17.84 3.80 2.22
C ASN A 169 -16.63 4.25 1.38
N LEU A 170 -15.83 5.22 1.83
CA LEU A 170 -14.57 5.58 1.15
C LEU A 170 -13.65 4.37 1.02
N LEU A 171 -13.39 3.66 2.11
CA LEU A 171 -12.53 2.48 2.13
C LEU A 171 -13.09 1.32 1.30
N ARG A 172 -14.42 1.13 1.29
CA ARG A 172 -15.09 0.16 0.42
C ARG A 172 -14.93 0.50 -1.06
N THR A 173 -15.00 1.77 -1.44
CA THR A 173 -14.67 2.21 -2.81
C THR A 173 -13.20 1.97 -3.14
N CYS A 174 -12.26 2.25 -2.21
CA CYS A 174 -10.84 1.94 -2.40
C CYS A 174 -10.63 0.43 -2.68
N TYR A 175 -11.30 -0.44 -1.91
CA TYR A 175 -11.22 -1.90 -2.08
C TYR A 175 -11.83 -2.36 -3.42
N ASN A 176 -13.07 -1.96 -3.72
CA ASN A 176 -13.77 -2.36 -4.94
C ASN A 176 -13.01 -1.95 -6.22
N LEU A 177 -12.36 -0.79 -6.18
CA LEU A 177 -11.54 -0.30 -7.28
C LEU A 177 -10.21 -1.07 -7.41
N ALA A 178 -9.60 -1.44 -6.28
CA ALA A 178 -8.40 -2.27 -6.28
C ALA A 178 -8.65 -3.73 -6.73
N MET A 179 -9.84 -4.29 -6.45
CA MET A 179 -10.23 -5.64 -6.88
C MET A 179 -10.70 -5.72 -8.34
N ALA A 180 -10.95 -4.57 -8.99
CA ALA A 180 -11.48 -4.47 -10.35
C ALA A 180 -10.70 -5.24 -11.42
N HIS A 181 -9.41 -5.45 -11.17
CA HIS A 181 -8.44 -6.08 -12.08
C HIS A 181 -7.80 -7.33 -11.47
N TYR A 182 -8.33 -7.83 -10.36
CA TYR A 182 -7.91 -9.11 -9.78
C TYR A 182 -8.49 -10.26 -10.60
N SER A 183 -7.73 -11.34 -10.82
CA SER A 183 -8.08 -12.41 -11.77
C SER A 183 -9.40 -13.11 -11.46
N ASP A 184 -9.72 -13.22 -10.17
CA ASP A 184 -10.93 -13.90 -9.70
C ASP A 184 -12.15 -12.95 -9.69
N GLY A 185 -11.97 -11.72 -10.19
CA GLY A 185 -12.98 -10.66 -10.20
C GLY A 185 -13.24 -10.03 -8.82
N PRO A 186 -14.24 -9.14 -8.72
CA PRO A 186 -14.67 -8.54 -7.46
C PRO A 186 -15.51 -9.51 -6.61
N GLN A 187 -15.05 -10.75 -6.44
CA GLN A 187 -15.63 -11.69 -5.48
C GLN A 187 -15.52 -11.08 -4.09
N THR A 188 -16.66 -10.91 -3.43
CA THR A 188 -16.74 -10.20 -2.15
C THR A 188 -16.02 -11.01 -1.09
N CYS A 189 -14.84 -10.53 -0.67
CA CYS A 189 -14.13 -11.11 0.46
C CYS A 189 -15.08 -11.11 1.66
N ARG A 190 -15.47 -12.29 2.15
CA ARG A 190 -16.47 -12.45 3.22
C ARG A 190 -16.10 -11.71 4.51
N LEU A 191 -14.80 -11.45 4.70
CA LEU A 191 -14.23 -10.76 5.84
C LEU A 191 -14.05 -9.23 5.61
N LEU A 192 -14.36 -8.70 4.42
CA LEU A 192 -14.19 -7.28 4.11
C LEU A 192 -14.86 -6.36 5.14
N ASN A 193 -16.11 -6.64 5.51
CA ASN A 193 -16.82 -5.83 6.51
C ASN A 193 -16.07 -5.81 7.85
N ARG A 194 -15.61 -6.96 8.34
CA ARG A 194 -14.79 -7.09 9.57
C ARG A 194 -13.49 -6.30 9.49
N THR A 195 -12.80 -6.35 8.35
CA THR A 195 -11.57 -5.57 8.11
C THR A 195 -11.85 -4.06 8.05
N LEU A 196 -12.95 -3.64 7.43
CA LEU A 196 -13.35 -2.22 7.41
C LEU A 196 -13.79 -1.74 8.81
N ASP A 197 -14.51 -2.57 9.54
CA ASP A 197 -14.98 -2.28 10.89
C ASP A 197 -13.81 -2.14 11.87
N SER A 198 -12.74 -2.94 11.75
CA SER A 198 -11.54 -2.76 12.61
C SER A 198 -10.79 -1.45 12.34
N VAL A 199 -10.80 -0.97 11.08
CA VAL A 199 -10.24 0.35 10.69
C VAL A 199 -11.11 1.49 11.23
N VAL A 200 -12.41 1.44 10.99
CA VAL A 200 -13.36 2.47 11.44
C VAL A 200 -13.42 2.53 12.97
N GLN A 201 -13.46 1.40 13.66
CA GLN A 201 -13.47 1.33 15.12
C GLN A 201 -12.17 1.82 15.75
N SER A 202 -11.05 1.75 15.03
CA SER A 202 -9.78 2.31 15.48
C SER A 202 -9.69 3.83 15.27
N CYS A 203 -10.23 4.33 14.15
CA CYS A 203 -10.28 5.77 13.87
C CYS A 203 -11.27 6.53 14.77
N PHE A 204 -12.49 6.01 14.95
CA PHE A 204 -13.57 6.67 15.70
C PHE A 204 -13.60 6.31 17.19
N PHE A 205 -13.13 5.12 17.57
CA PHE A 205 -13.17 4.55 18.92
C PHE A 205 -14.57 4.43 19.55
N SER A 206 -15.15 5.55 19.97
CA SER A 206 -16.49 5.65 20.54
C SER A 206 -17.18 6.97 20.18
N LYS A 207 -16.67 7.70 19.19
CA LYS A 207 -17.19 8.98 18.72
C LYS A 207 -18.11 8.77 17.53
N GLU A 208 -19.26 9.43 17.54
CA GLU A 208 -20.26 9.36 16.46
C GLU A 208 -19.84 10.13 15.21
N SER A 209 -18.95 11.12 15.35
CA SER A 209 -18.39 11.87 14.23
C SER A 209 -17.02 12.49 14.58
N LEU A 210 -16.25 12.83 13.54
CA LEU A 210 -14.88 13.38 13.64
C LEU A 210 -14.64 14.46 12.58
N SER A 211 -13.72 15.39 12.82
CA SER A 211 -13.37 16.43 11.84
C SER A 211 -12.52 15.85 10.69
N PRO A 212 -12.59 16.45 9.46
CA PRO A 212 -11.87 15.94 8.30
C PRO A 212 -10.36 15.90 8.53
N GLY A 213 -9.78 16.96 9.09
CA GLY A 213 -8.35 17.03 9.38
C GLY A 213 -7.85 15.98 10.37
N TYR A 214 -8.68 15.54 11.33
CA TYR A 214 -8.32 14.42 12.20
C TYR A 214 -8.29 13.10 11.43
N ILE A 215 -9.30 12.85 10.59
CA ILE A 215 -9.37 11.63 9.76
C ILE A 215 -8.22 11.60 8.74
N CYS A 216 -7.90 12.71 8.07
CA CYS A 216 -6.75 12.80 7.18
C CYS A 216 -5.46 12.39 7.92
N ARG A 217 -5.17 13.04 9.05
CA ARG A 217 -3.98 12.72 9.85
C ARG A 217 -3.98 11.28 10.36
N TRP A 218 -5.14 10.70 10.68
CA TRP A 218 -5.23 9.29 11.06
C TRP A 218 -4.89 8.37 9.87
N LEU A 219 -5.44 8.65 8.68
CA LEU A 219 -5.21 7.87 7.47
C LEU A 219 -3.75 7.99 6.96
N GLU A 220 -3.12 9.16 7.05
CA GLU A 220 -1.69 9.35 6.73
C GLU A 220 -0.77 8.48 7.57
N ASN A 221 -1.06 8.34 8.87
CA ASN A 221 -0.23 7.58 9.80
C ASN A 221 -0.47 6.05 9.73
N ASN A 222 -1.66 5.62 9.30
CA ASN A 222 -2.09 4.22 9.36
C ASN A 222 -2.19 3.54 7.99
N VAL A 223 -2.73 4.22 6.97
CA VAL A 223 -3.09 3.66 5.65
C VAL A 223 -2.77 4.62 4.47
N PRO A 224 -1.59 5.25 4.41
CA PRO A 224 -1.32 6.38 3.50
C PRO A 224 -1.50 6.06 2.00
N ARG A 225 -1.42 4.79 1.60
CA ARG A 225 -1.41 4.38 0.18
C ARG A 225 -2.78 3.92 -0.36
N LEU A 226 -3.85 3.93 0.44
CA LEU A 226 -5.17 3.46 0.01
C LEU A 226 -5.93 4.44 -0.89
N VAL A 227 -5.82 5.75 -0.65
CA VAL A 227 -6.59 6.78 -1.38
C VAL A 227 -5.95 7.21 -2.72
N PRO A 228 -4.62 7.38 -2.85
CA PRO A 228 -4.01 7.85 -4.10
C PRO A 228 -4.35 7.04 -5.37
N PRO A 229 -4.60 5.71 -5.34
CA PRO A 229 -5.07 4.97 -6.51
C PRO A 229 -6.46 5.40 -7.00
N ILE A 230 -7.41 5.77 -6.11
CA ILE A 230 -8.69 6.35 -6.56
C ILE A 230 -8.43 7.68 -7.29
N HIS A 231 -7.56 8.53 -6.76
CA HIS A 231 -7.23 9.80 -7.40
C HIS A 231 -6.70 9.59 -8.82
N LYS A 232 -5.74 8.67 -9.00
CA LYS A 232 -5.19 8.32 -10.32
C LYS A 232 -6.25 7.79 -11.28
N TYR A 233 -7.22 7.02 -10.79
CA TYR A 233 -8.35 6.55 -11.60
C TYR A 233 -9.29 7.70 -12.01
N CYS A 234 -9.67 8.58 -11.09
CA CYS A 234 -10.51 9.74 -11.39
C CYS A 234 -9.83 10.71 -12.37
N VAL A 235 -8.53 10.99 -12.17
CA VAL A 235 -7.69 11.80 -13.07
C VAL A 235 -7.63 11.16 -14.46
N HIS A 236 -7.41 9.84 -14.54
CA HIS A 236 -7.41 9.11 -15.81
C HIS A 236 -8.76 9.22 -16.52
N ALA A 237 -9.87 8.89 -15.85
CA ALA A 237 -11.22 8.93 -16.44
C ALA A 237 -11.56 10.33 -16.97
N LEU A 238 -11.40 11.38 -16.15
CA LEU A 238 -11.59 12.77 -16.58
C LEU A 238 -10.73 13.16 -17.79
N SER A 239 -9.54 12.60 -17.92
CA SER A 239 -8.61 12.89 -19.03
C SER A 239 -8.93 12.10 -20.31
N THR A 240 -9.42 10.86 -20.20
CA THR A 240 -9.57 9.94 -21.34
C THR A 240 -11.01 9.73 -21.83
N SER A 241 -12.03 9.88 -20.97
CA SER A 241 -13.42 9.55 -21.33
C SER A 241 -13.96 10.32 -22.54
N HIS A 242 -13.44 11.52 -22.86
CA HIS A 242 -13.83 12.24 -24.07
C HIS A 242 -13.58 11.42 -25.36
N ARG A 243 -12.53 10.60 -25.40
CA ARG A 243 -12.21 9.74 -26.56
C ARG A 243 -13.20 8.58 -26.64
N THR A 244 -13.38 7.87 -25.52
CA THR A 244 -14.31 6.74 -25.42
C THR A 244 -15.75 7.13 -25.77
N ILE A 245 -16.20 8.32 -25.40
CA ILE A 245 -17.54 8.81 -25.75
C ILE A 245 -17.63 9.13 -27.26
N ILE A 246 -16.58 9.70 -27.87
CA ILE A 246 -16.50 9.93 -29.32
C ILE A 246 -16.52 8.60 -30.07
N ASP A 247 -15.66 7.65 -29.72
CA ASP A 247 -15.55 6.34 -30.37
C ASP A 247 -16.89 5.58 -30.33
N ASN A 248 -17.54 5.53 -29.16
CA ASN A 248 -18.86 4.92 -29.01
C ASN A 248 -19.94 5.65 -29.85
N SER A 249 -19.85 6.97 -30.01
CA SER A 249 -20.77 7.74 -30.86
C SER A 249 -20.50 7.61 -32.37
N MET A 250 -19.30 7.18 -32.76
CA MET A 250 -18.99 6.82 -34.15
C MET A 250 -19.53 5.43 -34.47
N VAL A 251 -19.33 4.46 -33.58
CA VAL A 251 -19.85 3.08 -33.72
C VAL A 251 -21.38 3.05 -33.79
N SER A 252 -22.08 3.94 -33.07
CA SER A 252 -23.55 4.02 -33.15
C SER A 252 -24.08 4.58 -34.47
N ASN A 253 -23.23 5.15 -35.32
CA ASN A 253 -23.63 5.87 -36.54
C ASN A 253 -23.23 5.14 -37.83
N SER A 254 -22.60 3.97 -37.75
CA SER A 254 -22.18 3.17 -38.90
C SER A 254 -22.72 1.75 -38.84
N GLU A 255 -23.90 1.52 -39.44
CA GLU A 255 -24.40 0.17 -39.73
C GLU A 255 -23.59 -0.47 -40.86
N THR A 256 -22.36 -0.92 -40.58
CA THR A 256 -21.71 -2.04 -41.31
C THR A 256 -20.41 -2.50 -40.65
N VAL A 257 -20.31 -3.83 -40.44
CA VAL A 257 -19.09 -4.65 -40.37
C VAL A 257 -18.29 -4.69 -39.03
N VAL A 258 -18.21 -5.92 -38.51
CA VAL A 258 -17.39 -6.48 -37.40
C VAL A 258 -17.62 -5.94 -35.98
N SER A 259 -18.17 -6.83 -35.15
CA SER A 259 -18.40 -6.68 -33.71
C SER A 259 -17.10 -6.53 -32.88
N ILE A 260 -16.66 -5.29 -32.65
CA ILE A 260 -15.67 -4.96 -31.59
C ILE A 260 -16.39 -4.72 -30.24
N SER A 261 -17.37 -5.58 -29.92
CA SER A 261 -18.04 -5.60 -28.60
C SER A 261 -17.23 -6.38 -27.55
N ALA A 262 -16.16 -7.07 -27.95
CA ALA A 262 -15.35 -7.93 -27.08
C ALA A 262 -14.32 -7.22 -26.18
N ILE A 263 -14.12 -5.89 -26.30
CA ILE A 263 -13.11 -5.16 -25.49
C ILE A 263 -13.66 -4.73 -24.12
N ASN A 264 -14.98 -4.63 -23.96
CA ASN A 264 -15.62 -4.11 -22.74
C ASN A 264 -16.44 -5.13 -21.92
N ALA A 265 -16.70 -6.32 -22.46
CA ALA A 265 -17.13 -7.48 -21.65
C ALA A 265 -15.90 -8.14 -21.03
N GLY A 266 -15.98 -8.55 -19.76
CA GLY A 266 -14.89 -9.21 -19.03
C GLY A 266 -14.62 -10.66 -19.43
N GLU A 267 -15.02 -11.07 -20.62
CA GLU A 267 -14.95 -12.45 -21.13
C GLU A 267 -14.01 -12.56 -22.32
N ALA A 268 -12.76 -12.11 -22.13
CA ALA A 268 -11.65 -12.54 -22.96
C ALA A 268 -11.00 -13.76 -22.31
N SER A 269 -11.61 -14.93 -22.51
CA SER A 269 -10.87 -16.20 -22.39
C SER A 269 -9.64 -16.11 -23.29
N TYR A 270 -8.47 -16.42 -22.73
CA TYR A 270 -7.19 -16.27 -23.41
C TYR A 270 -7.17 -17.04 -24.74
N GLY A 271 -6.96 -16.32 -25.84
CA GLY A 271 -7.03 -16.85 -27.21
C GLY A 271 -5.94 -16.28 -28.10
N LEU A 272 -4.67 -16.50 -27.72
CA LEU A 272 -3.51 -16.31 -28.59
C LEU A 272 -2.39 -17.25 -28.10
N GLU A 273 -2.25 -18.37 -28.79
CA GLU A 273 -1.23 -19.38 -28.50
C GLU A 273 0.16 -18.84 -28.82
N LEU A 274 0.88 -18.42 -27.79
CA LEU A 274 2.34 -18.39 -27.80
C LEU A 274 2.82 -19.37 -26.74
N GLN A 275 3.36 -20.50 -27.18
CA GLN A 275 3.94 -21.54 -26.34
C GLN A 275 5.06 -20.95 -25.46
N THR A 276 4.65 -20.52 -24.27
CA THR A 276 5.50 -20.25 -23.12
C THR A 276 4.91 -21.12 -22.00
N PRO A 277 5.73 -21.81 -21.19
CA PRO A 277 5.22 -22.70 -20.16
C PRO A 277 4.58 -21.86 -19.04
N ILE A 278 3.27 -21.62 -19.16
CA ILE A 278 2.47 -20.98 -18.14
C ILE A 278 2.35 -21.97 -16.98
N LEU A 279 3.19 -21.78 -15.97
CA LEU A 279 2.86 -22.28 -14.63
C LEU A 279 1.54 -21.63 -14.22
N GLU A 280 0.50 -22.45 -14.04
CA GLU A 280 -0.77 -22.01 -13.45
C GLU A 280 -0.48 -21.38 -12.09
N LYS A 281 -0.65 -20.06 -11.99
CA LYS A 281 -0.48 -19.35 -10.73
C LYS A 281 -1.73 -19.57 -9.88
N THR A 282 -1.74 -20.64 -9.09
CA THR A 282 -2.71 -20.83 -8.00
C THR A 282 -2.80 -19.55 -7.18
N ASN A 283 -3.99 -19.00 -6.98
CA ASN A 283 -4.18 -17.82 -6.13
C ASN A 283 -3.64 -18.13 -4.71
N PRO A 284 -2.62 -17.39 -4.20
CA PRO A 284 -2.03 -17.66 -2.89
C PRO A 284 -3.01 -17.45 -1.72
N PHE A 285 -4.10 -16.71 -1.93
CA PHE A 285 -5.17 -16.47 -0.96
C PHE A 285 -6.43 -17.32 -1.20
N GLY A 286 -6.44 -18.16 -2.25
CA GLY A 286 -7.61 -18.85 -2.78
C GLY A 286 -7.72 -20.35 -2.47
N LYS A 287 -6.89 -20.91 -1.58
CA LYS A 287 -7.01 -22.32 -1.17
C LYS A 287 -8.20 -22.52 -0.23
N ASP A 288 -9.36 -22.80 -0.81
CA ASP A 288 -10.39 -23.58 -0.13
C ASP A 288 -9.84 -24.97 0.24
N LEU A 289 -10.34 -25.53 1.34
CA LEU A 289 -9.95 -26.83 1.89
C LEU A 289 -10.51 -28.00 1.04
N GLY A 290 -10.03 -28.12 -0.20
CA GLY A 290 -10.26 -29.24 -1.11
C GLY A 290 -8.99 -30.08 -1.25
N GLY A 291 -9.05 -31.36 -0.90
CA GLY A 291 -7.87 -32.21 -0.78
C GLY A 291 -7.22 -32.59 -2.11
N VAL A 292 -5.89 -32.64 -2.12
CA VAL A 292 -5.08 -33.39 -3.09
C VAL A 292 -4.15 -34.30 -2.27
N GLY A 293 -4.27 -35.61 -2.48
CA GLY A 293 -3.63 -36.61 -1.63
C GLY A 293 -2.14 -36.82 -1.95
N SER A 294 -1.40 -37.24 -0.92
CA SER A 294 -0.15 -37.98 -1.05
C SER A 294 -0.18 -39.17 -0.08
N PRO A 295 0.42 -40.32 -0.43
CA PRO A 295 0.17 -41.58 0.27
C PRO A 295 1.06 -41.77 1.52
N GLY A 296 0.50 -42.42 2.55
CA GLY A 296 1.24 -42.97 3.68
C GLY A 296 1.18 -42.12 4.96
N GLY A 297 0.31 -42.49 5.90
CA GLY A 297 0.20 -41.82 7.20
C GLY A 297 -1.08 -42.16 7.96
N VAL A 298 -1.25 -43.41 8.37
CA VAL A 298 -2.41 -43.82 9.17
C VAL A 298 -2.25 -43.37 10.62
N ILE A 299 -2.98 -42.34 11.04
CA ILE A 299 -3.38 -42.13 12.45
C ILE A 299 -4.86 -41.73 12.46
N GLY A 300 -5.67 -42.44 13.24
CA GLY A 300 -7.13 -42.35 13.18
C GLY A 300 -7.73 -41.16 13.94
N GLY A 301 -8.73 -40.53 13.32
CA GLY A 301 -9.65 -39.59 13.95
C GLY A 301 -10.92 -39.53 13.11
N ALA A 302 -11.98 -40.22 13.55
CA ALA A 302 -13.20 -40.36 12.76
C ALA A 302 -14.01 -39.06 12.68
N SER A 303 -14.10 -38.46 11.49
CA SER A 303 -15.04 -37.38 11.19
C SER A 303 -16.36 -37.97 10.67
N MET A 304 -17.41 -37.87 11.49
CA MET A 304 -18.77 -38.26 11.07
C MET A 304 -19.34 -37.26 10.04
N PRO A 305 -20.14 -37.70 9.05
CA PRO A 305 -20.80 -36.80 8.11
C PRO A 305 -21.84 -35.92 8.81
N ARG A 306 -21.96 -34.65 8.38
CA ARG A 306 -22.85 -33.65 9.00
C ARG A 306 -24.23 -33.62 8.34
N GLU A 307 -25.28 -33.63 9.16
CA GLU A 307 -26.64 -33.26 8.71
C GLU A 307 -26.73 -31.74 8.43
N PRO A 308 -27.24 -31.31 7.25
CA PRO A 308 -27.43 -29.89 6.95
C PRO A 308 -28.63 -29.34 7.74
N GLY A 309 -28.40 -28.32 8.58
CA GLY A 309 -29.47 -27.54 9.22
C GLY A 309 -29.22 -27.08 10.67
N LYS A 310 -28.37 -27.78 11.44
CA LYS A 310 -28.08 -27.36 12.83
C LYS A 310 -27.18 -26.12 12.90
N PRO A 311 -27.52 -25.11 13.72
CA PRO A 311 -26.65 -23.96 13.97
C PRO A 311 -25.37 -24.42 14.67
N LEU A 312 -24.24 -23.82 14.28
CA LEU A 312 -22.92 -24.13 14.85
C LEU A 312 -22.89 -23.81 16.35
N THR A 313 -22.39 -24.75 17.14
CA THR A 313 -22.07 -24.53 18.56
C THR A 313 -20.99 -23.43 18.71
N PRO A 314 -20.87 -22.80 19.90
CA PRO A 314 -19.80 -21.82 20.14
C PRO A 314 -18.41 -22.39 19.88
N GLU A 315 -18.15 -23.62 20.34
CA GLU A 315 -16.87 -24.33 20.16
C GLU A 315 -16.56 -24.62 18.68
N GLU A 316 -17.54 -25.09 17.90
CA GLU A 316 -17.34 -25.29 16.45
C GLU A 316 -17.10 -23.96 15.73
N ARG A 317 -17.79 -22.88 16.13
CA ARG A 317 -17.57 -21.54 15.57
C ARG A 317 -16.15 -21.03 15.89
N GLU A 318 -15.65 -21.29 17.08
CA GLU A 318 -14.30 -20.94 17.50
C GLU A 318 -13.23 -21.77 16.79
N ARG A 319 -13.44 -23.10 16.66
CA ARG A 319 -12.58 -23.97 15.83
C ARG A 319 -12.52 -23.50 14.38
N LEU A 320 -13.66 -23.14 13.78
CA LEU A 320 -13.75 -22.61 12.42
C LEU A 320 -13.02 -21.25 12.28
N LYS A 321 -13.12 -20.35 13.26
CA LYS A 321 -12.31 -19.12 13.29
C LYS A 321 -10.81 -19.42 13.32
N ASN A 322 -10.38 -20.35 14.16
CA ASN A 322 -8.97 -20.70 14.32
C ASN A 322 -8.39 -21.36 13.06
N GLN A 323 -9.23 -22.05 12.27
CA GLN A 323 -8.88 -22.64 10.98
C GLN A 323 -8.82 -21.65 9.80
N GLN A 324 -9.44 -20.47 9.89
CA GLN A 324 -9.36 -19.46 8.81
C GLN A 324 -7.93 -18.95 8.60
N PRO A 325 -7.47 -18.70 7.35
CA PRO A 325 -6.16 -18.06 7.10
C PRO A 325 -6.00 -16.77 7.93
N LEU A 326 -4.77 -16.48 8.37
CA LEU A 326 -4.46 -15.23 9.06
C LEU A 326 -4.44 -14.04 8.10
N LEU A 327 -4.21 -14.29 6.81
CA LEU A 327 -4.10 -13.24 5.81
C LEU A 327 -5.17 -13.38 4.69
N PRO A 328 -6.45 -13.03 4.96
CA PRO A 328 -7.46 -12.92 3.91
C PRO A 328 -7.17 -11.74 2.97
N LEU A 329 -7.74 -11.81 1.75
CA LEU A 329 -7.54 -10.81 0.69
C LEU A 329 -7.79 -9.35 1.13
N SER A 330 -8.77 -9.11 2.01
CA SER A 330 -9.06 -7.78 2.57
C SER A 330 -7.94 -7.27 3.48
N GLU A 331 -7.31 -8.13 4.26
CA GLU A 331 -6.20 -7.76 5.14
C GLU A 331 -4.89 -7.64 4.37
N ALA A 332 -4.66 -8.45 3.34
CA ALA A 332 -3.55 -8.28 2.41
C ALA A 332 -3.62 -6.94 1.67
N TRP A 333 -4.80 -6.55 1.19
CA TRP A 333 -5.06 -5.22 0.62
C TRP A 333 -4.78 -4.09 1.63
N LEU A 334 -5.27 -4.22 2.86
CA LEU A 334 -5.09 -3.22 3.91
C LEU A 334 -3.61 -3.07 4.28
N LEU A 335 -2.88 -4.16 4.49
CA LEU A 335 -1.44 -4.17 4.71
C LEU A 335 -0.68 -3.52 3.56
N ALA A 336 -1.01 -3.83 2.30
CA ALA A 336 -0.39 -3.19 1.15
C ALA A 336 -0.73 -1.69 1.00
N GLY A 337 -1.82 -1.21 1.63
CA GLY A 337 -2.12 0.22 1.79
C GLY A 337 -1.35 0.91 2.93
N SER A 338 -0.87 0.14 3.90
CA SER A 338 -0.34 0.62 5.20
C SER A 338 1.19 0.57 5.27
N LEU A 339 1.77 -0.53 4.77
CA LEU A 339 3.19 -0.80 4.77
C LEU A 339 3.94 0.09 3.74
N PRO A 340 5.27 0.21 3.82
CA PRO A 340 6.09 0.80 2.75
C PRO A 340 5.94 0.08 1.39
N PRO A 341 6.18 0.77 0.25
CA PRO A 341 6.03 0.18 -1.09
C PRO A 341 6.87 -1.07 -1.35
N LEU A 342 7.98 -1.25 -0.64
CA LEU A 342 8.87 -2.42 -0.76
C LEU A 342 8.20 -3.77 -0.46
N TYR A 343 7.08 -3.77 0.29
CA TYR A 343 6.30 -4.98 0.55
C TYR A 343 5.22 -5.23 -0.50
N SER A 344 4.88 -4.26 -1.36
CA SER A 344 3.75 -4.39 -2.30
C SER A 344 4.15 -4.20 -3.77
N LYS A 345 5.42 -3.90 -4.05
CA LYS A 345 5.98 -3.78 -5.39
C LYS A 345 7.19 -4.71 -5.51
N PRO A 346 7.16 -5.75 -6.37
CA PRO A 346 8.37 -6.51 -6.69
C PRO A 346 9.44 -5.57 -7.27
N GLN A 347 10.72 -5.83 -7.02
CA GLN A 347 11.79 -4.94 -7.47
C GLN A 347 12.02 -5.11 -8.98
N SER A 348 11.34 -4.27 -9.76
CA SER A 348 11.69 -3.93 -11.15
C SER A 348 11.89 -5.10 -12.13
N VAL A 349 10.79 -5.53 -12.76
CA VAL A 349 10.89 -6.07 -14.13
C VAL A 349 10.61 -4.92 -15.10
N ALA A 350 11.59 -4.58 -15.95
CA ALA A 350 11.44 -3.59 -17.00
C ALA A 350 10.34 -4.04 -17.98
N ALA A 351 9.36 -3.16 -18.25
CA ALA A 351 8.30 -3.48 -19.20
C ALA A 351 8.83 -3.39 -20.63
N PRO A 352 8.63 -4.42 -21.49
CA PRO A 352 8.91 -4.30 -22.91
C PRO A 352 7.95 -3.28 -23.53
N ILE A 353 8.48 -2.18 -24.05
CA ILE A 353 7.70 -1.13 -24.70
C ILE A 353 7.43 -1.57 -26.14
N ASN A 354 6.19 -1.94 -26.45
CA ASN A 354 5.74 -2.15 -27.83
C ASN A 354 4.80 -0.98 -28.22
N PRO A 355 5.22 -0.05 -29.10
CA PRO A 355 4.58 1.26 -29.24
C PRO A 355 3.20 1.25 -29.93
N ASN A 356 2.77 0.15 -30.54
CA ASN A 356 1.60 0.12 -31.42
C ASN A 356 0.24 -0.21 -30.74
N SER A 357 0.14 -0.21 -29.41
CA SER A 357 -1.09 -0.61 -28.69
C SER A 357 -1.54 0.39 -27.61
N ALA A 358 -1.72 1.66 -27.98
CA ALA A 358 -2.07 2.75 -27.06
C ALA A 358 -3.27 2.46 -26.12
N ASN A 359 -4.34 1.85 -26.64
CA ASN A 359 -5.55 1.51 -25.85
C ASN A 359 -5.35 0.27 -24.94
N LEU A 360 -4.57 -0.73 -25.37
CA LEU A 360 -4.23 -1.86 -24.51
C LEU A 360 -3.27 -1.42 -23.38
N THR A 361 -2.36 -0.49 -23.71
CA THR A 361 -1.39 0.09 -22.78
C THR A 361 -2.08 0.87 -21.67
N SER A 362 -3.13 1.65 -21.96
CA SER A 362 -3.86 2.41 -20.93
C SER A 362 -4.59 1.49 -19.94
N HIS A 363 -5.24 0.42 -20.40
CA HIS A 363 -5.90 -0.55 -19.52
C HIS A 363 -4.90 -1.37 -18.67
N ILE A 364 -3.78 -1.81 -19.24
CA ILE A 364 -2.72 -2.50 -18.49
C ILE A 364 -2.07 -1.56 -17.47
N PHE A 365 -1.84 -0.30 -17.83
CA PHE A 365 -1.34 0.74 -16.93
C PHE A 365 -2.30 1.01 -15.78
N LEU A 366 -3.60 1.15 -16.06
CA LEU A 366 -4.65 1.36 -15.07
C LEU A 366 -4.75 0.16 -14.11
N ALA A 367 -4.73 -1.08 -14.62
CA ALA A 367 -4.68 -2.29 -13.80
C ALA A 367 -3.44 -2.31 -12.88
N LYS A 368 -2.25 -1.98 -13.38
CA LYS A 368 -1.01 -1.87 -12.58
C LYS A 368 -1.04 -0.73 -11.57
N LEU A 369 -1.75 0.36 -11.83
CA LEU A 369 -1.93 1.48 -10.89
C LEU A 369 -2.93 1.16 -9.78
N LEU A 370 -3.96 0.36 -10.07
CA LEU A 370 -5.04 0.03 -9.13
C LEU A 370 -4.77 -1.21 -8.30
N SER A 371 -3.93 -2.14 -8.77
CA SER A 371 -3.57 -3.36 -8.04
C SER A 371 -2.73 -3.06 -6.79
N LEU A 372 -3.40 -2.61 -5.74
CA LEU A 372 -2.86 -2.54 -4.37
C LEU A 372 -2.60 -3.94 -3.80
N VAL A 373 -3.39 -4.95 -4.19
CA VAL A 373 -3.16 -6.33 -3.73
C VAL A 373 -1.88 -6.89 -4.33
N PRO A 374 -0.97 -7.41 -3.48
CA PRO A 374 0.27 -8.00 -3.93
C PRO A 374 0.05 -9.47 -4.33
N SER A 375 0.01 -9.74 -5.63
CA SER A 375 -0.12 -11.09 -6.21
C SER A 375 1.16 -11.94 -6.14
N HIS A 376 2.27 -11.38 -5.66
CA HIS A 376 3.57 -12.03 -5.52
C HIS A 376 3.86 -12.52 -4.09
N TRP A 377 2.95 -12.30 -3.14
CA TRP A 377 3.15 -12.78 -1.78
C TRP A 377 3.10 -14.30 -1.72
N THR A 378 4.11 -14.90 -1.09
CA THR A 378 4.28 -16.35 -0.98
C THR A 378 4.32 -16.76 0.49
N SER A 379 3.57 -17.79 0.86
CA SER A 379 3.69 -18.33 2.22
C SER A 379 5.05 -19.01 2.41
N LEU A 380 5.77 -18.59 3.46
CA LEU A 380 7.05 -19.15 3.87
C LEU A 380 6.86 -20.22 4.95
N TYR A 381 5.94 -19.96 5.89
CA TYR A 381 5.61 -20.80 7.06
C TYR A 381 4.14 -20.63 7.43
N ASP A 382 3.47 -21.73 7.77
CA ASP A 382 2.18 -21.72 8.46
C ASP A 382 2.19 -22.77 9.57
N SER A 383 2.15 -22.32 10.82
CA SER A 383 2.11 -23.17 12.02
C SER A 383 1.05 -24.28 12.01
N ARG A 384 -0.04 -24.12 11.24
CA ARG A 384 -1.15 -25.09 11.12
C ARG A 384 -0.84 -26.22 10.14
N LEU A 385 0.09 -25.99 9.20
CA LEU A 385 0.50 -26.93 8.16
C LEU A 385 1.88 -27.51 8.47
N ASP A 386 2.83 -26.65 8.83
CA ASP A 386 4.22 -26.99 9.12
C ASP A 386 4.42 -27.48 10.57
N GLY A 387 3.54 -27.07 11.50
CA GLY A 387 3.59 -27.36 12.94
C GLY A 387 4.23 -26.23 13.77
N SER A 388 3.75 -26.01 15.00
CA SER A 388 3.92 -24.77 15.77
C SER A 388 5.29 -24.53 16.45
N GLY A 389 6.25 -25.46 16.39
CA GLY A 389 7.49 -25.36 17.18
C GLY A 389 8.50 -24.33 16.66
N THR A 390 9.20 -23.64 17.57
CA THR A 390 10.24 -22.62 17.26
C THR A 390 11.25 -23.07 16.19
N ASN A 391 11.75 -24.30 16.27
CA ASN A 391 12.70 -24.83 15.28
C ASN A 391 12.11 -24.92 13.86
N ARG A 392 10.79 -25.12 13.73
CA ARG A 392 10.08 -25.14 12.44
C ARG A 392 9.91 -23.74 11.88
N PHE A 393 9.52 -22.79 12.73
CA PHE A 393 9.53 -21.36 12.39
C PHE A 393 10.91 -20.93 11.86
N LEU A 394 11.99 -21.20 12.62
CA LEU A 394 13.35 -20.85 12.18
C LEU A 394 13.74 -21.55 10.87
N HIS A 395 13.50 -22.86 10.74
CA HIS A 395 13.77 -23.62 9.52
C HIS A 395 13.05 -23.04 8.30
N HIS A 396 11.82 -22.52 8.44
CA HIS A 396 11.04 -21.99 7.33
C HIS A 396 11.36 -20.53 7.01
N VAL A 397 11.64 -19.71 8.01
CA VAL A 397 11.78 -18.26 7.90
C VAL A 397 13.22 -17.80 7.64
N LEU A 398 14.22 -18.42 8.28
CA LEU A 398 15.62 -18.04 8.08
C LEU A 398 16.09 -18.33 6.63
N GLY A 399 17.10 -17.58 6.18
CA GLY A 399 17.62 -17.67 4.81
C GLY A 399 16.80 -16.94 3.74
N TYR A 400 15.59 -16.45 4.06
CA TYR A 400 14.82 -15.62 3.13
C TYR A 400 15.33 -14.19 3.18
N ARG A 401 15.97 -13.73 2.08
CA ARG A 401 16.62 -12.41 2.03
C ARG A 401 15.69 -11.24 1.71
N GLY A 402 14.42 -11.51 1.40
CA GLY A 402 13.45 -10.49 1.00
C GLY A 402 12.66 -9.88 2.16
N PRO A 403 11.91 -8.81 1.89
CA PRO A 403 10.91 -8.28 2.80
C PRO A 403 9.87 -9.34 3.15
N ASN A 404 9.48 -9.42 4.42
CA ASN A 404 8.59 -10.46 4.92
C ASN A 404 7.70 -9.96 6.06
N LEU A 405 6.58 -10.65 6.26
CA LEU A 405 5.56 -10.34 7.26
C LEU A 405 5.34 -11.55 8.15
N VAL A 406 5.37 -11.37 9.46
CA VAL A 406 5.02 -12.39 10.45
C VAL A 406 3.69 -11.99 11.09
N LEU A 407 2.65 -12.81 10.91
CA LEU A 407 1.34 -12.63 11.52
C LEU A 407 1.18 -13.54 12.74
N PHE A 408 0.70 -12.98 13.84
CA PHE A 408 0.39 -13.71 15.08
C PHE A 408 -1.10 -13.56 15.39
N ARG A 409 -1.86 -14.64 15.31
CA ARG A 409 -3.22 -14.72 15.87
C ARG A 409 -3.11 -15.22 17.30
N CYS A 410 -3.68 -14.47 18.22
CA CYS A 410 -3.78 -14.84 19.63
C CYS A 410 -5.25 -15.10 20.00
N GLU A 411 -5.47 -15.45 21.26
CA GLU A 411 -6.80 -15.41 21.89
C GLU A 411 -7.44 -14.00 21.78
N ASP A 412 -8.75 -13.90 22.06
CA ASP A 412 -9.57 -12.68 21.92
C ASP A 412 -9.63 -12.08 20.50
N ASP A 413 -9.38 -12.90 19.46
CA ASP A 413 -9.39 -12.49 18.04
C ASP A 413 -8.31 -11.42 17.72
N LEU A 414 -7.29 -11.31 18.57
CA LEU A 414 -6.16 -10.41 18.39
C LEU A 414 -5.28 -10.88 17.23
N LEU A 415 -5.02 -9.98 16.29
CA LEU A 415 -4.13 -10.24 15.15
C LEU A 415 -3.08 -9.14 15.07
N PHE A 416 -1.81 -9.52 15.21
CA PHE A 416 -0.65 -8.64 15.05
C PHE A 416 0.13 -9.00 13.79
N CYS A 417 0.75 -8.01 13.17
CA CYS A 417 1.65 -8.17 12.04
C CYS A 417 2.97 -7.45 12.33
N VAL A 418 4.08 -8.17 12.19
CA VAL A 418 5.44 -7.65 12.27
C VAL A 418 6.05 -7.69 10.88
N ALA A 419 6.39 -6.52 10.34
CA ALA A 419 6.94 -6.37 9.01
C ALA A 419 8.45 -6.11 9.08
N ASN A 420 9.23 -7.00 8.47
CA ASN A 420 10.69 -6.92 8.39
C ASN A 420 11.10 -6.71 6.92
N PRO A 421 11.81 -5.61 6.58
CA PRO A 421 12.25 -5.38 5.20
C PRO A 421 13.39 -6.31 4.77
N ASN A 422 14.04 -6.98 5.73
CA ASN A 422 15.25 -7.77 5.56
C ASN A 422 15.08 -9.22 6.03
N GLU A 423 16.13 -10.02 5.82
CA GLU A 423 16.28 -11.35 6.38
C GLU A 423 16.14 -11.37 7.92
N TRP A 424 15.39 -12.34 8.45
CA TRP A 424 15.46 -12.65 9.88
C TRP A 424 16.78 -13.35 10.20
N ARG A 425 17.44 -12.88 11.26
CA ARG A 425 18.70 -13.44 11.75
C ARG A 425 18.65 -13.54 13.26
N GLU A 426 19.29 -14.56 13.82
CA GLU A 426 19.49 -14.64 15.26
C GLU A 426 20.59 -13.66 15.69
N THR A 427 20.31 -12.86 16.71
CA THR A 427 21.12 -11.69 17.05
C THR A 427 20.93 -11.28 18.51
N HIS A 428 21.99 -10.74 19.12
CA HIS A 428 21.90 -10.08 20.43
C HIS A 428 21.59 -8.57 20.33
N LEU A 429 21.59 -8.02 19.11
CA LEU A 429 21.29 -6.62 18.81
C LEU A 429 19.96 -6.48 18.06
N TYR A 430 19.26 -5.36 18.28
CA TYR A 430 18.06 -5.03 17.51
C TYR A 430 18.41 -4.62 16.07
N ILE A 431 17.67 -5.18 15.12
CA ILE A 431 17.81 -5.04 13.67
C ILE A 431 16.56 -4.39 13.06
N GLY A 432 16.57 -4.22 11.73
CA GLY A 432 15.48 -3.66 10.95
C GLY A 432 15.75 -2.21 10.53
N ASP A 433 15.39 -1.88 9.29
CA ASP A 433 15.57 -0.54 8.72
C ASP A 433 14.31 0.32 8.89
N GLU A 434 14.27 1.51 8.29
CA GLU A 434 13.10 2.43 8.32
C GLU A 434 11.80 1.80 7.77
N GLY A 435 11.92 0.73 6.98
CA GLY A 435 10.80 -0.07 6.50
C GLY A 435 10.21 -1.04 7.52
N SER A 436 10.82 -1.17 8.70
CA SER A 436 10.37 -2.06 9.78
C SER A 436 9.21 -1.44 10.54
N CYS A 437 8.14 -2.21 10.72
CA CYS A 437 6.99 -1.76 11.48
C CYS A 437 6.23 -2.90 12.15
N CYS A 438 5.53 -2.54 13.21
CA CYS A 438 4.69 -3.39 14.02
C CYS A 438 3.28 -2.78 14.03
N LEU A 439 2.27 -3.58 13.74
CA LEU A 439 0.90 -3.12 13.66
C LEU A 439 -0.10 -4.17 14.15
N GLN A 440 -1.23 -3.70 14.65
CA GLN A 440 -2.38 -4.52 15.01
C GLN A 440 -3.39 -4.46 13.86
N LEU A 441 -3.94 -5.60 13.46
CA LEU A 441 -5.00 -5.71 12.44
C LEU A 441 -6.38 -5.82 13.08
N LEU A 442 -6.50 -6.60 14.15
CA LEU A 442 -7.75 -6.93 14.83
C LEU A 442 -7.61 -6.89 16.36
N PRO A 443 -8.70 -6.59 17.10
CA PRO A 443 -10.00 -6.12 16.60
C PRO A 443 -10.00 -4.62 16.21
N LYS A 444 -8.88 -3.91 16.41
CA LYS A 444 -8.69 -2.51 16.03
C LYS A 444 -7.43 -2.39 15.16
N PHE A 445 -7.56 -1.84 13.96
CA PHE A 445 -6.41 -1.63 13.08
C PHE A 445 -5.56 -0.45 13.56
N GLN A 446 -4.30 -0.67 13.95
CA GLN A 446 -3.44 0.39 14.44
C GLN A 446 -1.97 0.17 14.06
N MET A 447 -1.34 1.16 13.43
CA MET A 447 0.12 1.24 13.34
C MET A 447 0.69 1.46 14.74
N LEU A 448 1.35 0.45 15.32
CA LEU A 448 1.86 0.51 16.70
C LEU A 448 3.21 1.23 16.74
N GLU A 449 4.12 0.89 15.81
CA GLU A 449 5.37 1.60 15.61
C GLU A 449 5.94 1.35 14.21
N LYS A 450 6.59 2.37 13.65
CA LYS A 450 7.39 2.31 12.42
C LYS A 450 8.70 3.05 12.67
N LYS A 451 9.79 2.31 12.92
CA LYS A 451 11.13 2.83 13.24
C LYS A 451 12.22 1.81 12.89
N PRO A 452 13.44 2.25 12.56
CA PRO A 452 14.60 1.36 12.46
C PRO A 452 14.98 0.78 13.85
N LYS A 453 15.77 -0.30 13.83
CA LYS A 453 16.26 -1.04 15.01
C LYS A 453 15.13 -1.46 15.96
N SER A 454 14.01 -1.89 15.40
CA SER A 454 12.78 -2.24 16.12
C SER A 454 12.50 -3.74 16.16
N LEU A 455 13.34 -4.60 15.55
CA LEU A 455 13.12 -6.04 15.48
C LEU A 455 14.24 -6.80 16.16
N TYR A 456 13.91 -7.91 16.83
CA TYR A 456 14.87 -8.74 17.54
C TYR A 456 14.42 -10.20 17.52
N LEU A 457 15.38 -11.11 17.35
CA LEU A 457 15.15 -12.56 17.37
C LEU A 457 16.38 -13.25 17.97
N ASN A 458 16.15 -14.06 19.01
CA ASN A 458 17.18 -14.87 19.64
C ASN A 458 16.56 -16.12 20.25
N THR A 459 17.03 -17.31 19.90
CA THR A 459 16.59 -18.55 20.57
C THR A 459 17.69 -19.23 21.37
N HIS A 460 18.97 -19.08 20.97
CA HIS A 460 20.09 -19.83 21.53
C HIS A 460 21.12 -19.01 22.32
N ILE A 461 21.23 -17.69 22.11
CA ILE A 461 22.28 -16.85 22.72
C ILE A 461 21.97 -16.66 24.21
N ARG A 462 22.81 -17.25 25.07
CA ARG A 462 22.71 -17.18 26.54
C ARG A 462 23.02 -15.76 27.04
N GLY A 463 22.41 -15.39 28.17
CA GLY A 463 22.59 -14.07 28.79
C GLY A 463 21.76 -12.94 28.16
N TYR A 464 21.13 -13.18 27.01
CA TYR A 464 20.20 -12.26 26.36
C TYR A 464 18.76 -12.80 26.43
N PRO A 465 17.74 -11.94 26.31
CA PRO A 465 16.35 -12.39 26.27
C PRO A 465 16.11 -13.33 25.08
N LYS A 466 15.26 -14.34 25.25
CA LYS A 466 14.89 -15.27 24.19
C LYS A 466 13.52 -14.96 23.59
N GLY A 467 13.27 -15.54 22.42
CA GLY A 467 12.08 -15.35 21.61
C GLY A 467 12.24 -14.23 20.57
N LEU A 468 11.11 -13.71 20.09
CA LEU A 468 11.04 -12.60 19.12
C LEU A 468 10.53 -11.35 19.84
N ARG A 469 11.08 -10.17 19.52
CA ARG A 469 10.59 -8.90 20.05
C ARG A 469 10.43 -7.86 18.94
N ALA A 470 9.39 -7.05 19.07
CA ALA A 470 9.16 -5.89 18.23
C ALA A 470 8.97 -4.63 19.09
N GLY A 471 9.68 -3.56 18.76
CA GLY A 471 9.75 -2.29 19.48
C GLY A 471 11.16 -1.71 19.50
N SER A 472 11.29 -0.41 19.25
CA SER A 472 12.57 0.32 19.18
C SER A 472 13.26 0.55 20.53
N ASP A 473 12.55 0.40 21.65
CA ASP A 473 13.11 0.42 23.00
C ASP A 473 13.31 -1.02 23.51
N PRO A 474 14.56 -1.51 23.66
CA PRO A 474 14.83 -2.85 24.17
C PRO A 474 14.35 -3.10 25.61
N ARG A 475 14.14 -2.04 26.40
CA ARG A 475 13.65 -2.10 27.79
C ARG A 475 12.13 -2.21 27.86
N LYS A 476 11.44 -1.68 26.85
CA LYS A 476 9.98 -1.68 26.74
C LYS A 476 9.55 -1.99 25.30
N PRO A 477 9.83 -3.22 24.80
CA PRO A 477 9.31 -3.66 23.51
C PRO A 477 7.78 -3.65 23.52
N ILE A 478 7.19 -3.49 22.34
CA ILE A 478 5.74 -3.41 22.12
C ILE A 478 5.13 -4.80 22.08
N LEU A 479 5.81 -5.74 21.41
CA LEU A 479 5.48 -7.17 21.39
C LEU A 479 6.67 -7.98 21.91
N ILE A 480 6.40 -8.97 22.75
CA ILE A 480 7.36 -10.01 23.15
C ILE A 480 6.71 -11.35 22.87
N VAL A 481 7.31 -12.15 21.99
CA VAL A 481 6.98 -13.57 21.83
C VAL A 481 8.00 -14.38 22.62
N ASP A 482 7.56 -15.41 23.33
CA ASP A 482 8.41 -16.24 24.19
C ASP A 482 9.33 -17.19 23.39
N GLU A 483 10.19 -17.93 24.10
CA GLU A 483 11.13 -18.89 23.49
C GLU A 483 10.42 -19.99 22.67
N HIS A 484 9.22 -20.41 23.11
CA HIS A 484 8.49 -21.53 22.51
C HIS A 484 7.47 -21.10 21.44
N PHE A 485 7.32 -19.78 21.22
CA PHE A 485 6.30 -19.21 20.32
C PHE A 485 4.86 -19.62 20.71
N GLU A 486 4.62 -19.82 22.01
CA GLU A 486 3.32 -20.16 22.60
C GLU A 486 2.58 -18.93 23.14
N ARG A 487 3.31 -17.87 23.52
CA ARG A 487 2.75 -16.68 24.18
C ARG A 487 3.29 -15.39 23.57
N LEU A 488 2.38 -14.43 23.40
CA LEU A 488 2.67 -13.08 22.97
C LEU A 488 2.24 -12.11 24.08
N GLU A 489 3.19 -11.31 24.57
CA GLU A 489 2.94 -10.20 25.48
C GLU A 489 2.72 -8.92 24.68
N TYR A 490 1.59 -8.23 24.94
CA TYR A 490 1.28 -6.91 24.41
C TYR A 490 0.75 -6.02 25.56
N ARG A 491 1.32 -4.82 25.73
CA ARG A 491 0.97 -3.90 26.84
C ARG A 491 1.01 -4.55 28.24
N SER A 492 1.95 -5.48 28.45
CA SER A 492 2.09 -6.26 29.69
C SER A 492 0.93 -7.22 30.01
N LEU A 493 0.12 -7.56 29.01
CA LEU A 493 -0.84 -8.66 29.04
C LEU A 493 -0.30 -9.82 28.18
N GLN A 494 -0.33 -11.04 28.71
CA GLN A 494 0.04 -12.25 27.96
C GLN A 494 -1.19 -12.84 27.29
N HIS A 495 -1.07 -13.10 25.99
CA HIS A 495 -2.06 -13.78 25.17
C HIS A 495 -1.46 -15.06 24.61
N LYS A 496 -2.21 -16.17 24.61
CA LYS A 496 -1.75 -17.39 23.96
C LYS A 496 -1.78 -17.23 22.44
N ILE A 497 -0.72 -17.67 21.77
CA ILE A 497 -0.65 -17.72 20.31
C ILE A 497 -1.43 -18.95 19.85
N LEU A 498 -2.39 -18.74 18.95
CA LEU A 498 -3.22 -19.79 18.35
C LEU A 498 -2.65 -20.25 17.01
N SER A 499 -2.11 -19.31 16.22
CA SER A 499 -1.47 -19.60 14.94
C SER A 499 -0.55 -18.47 14.48
N ILE A 500 0.47 -18.86 13.71
CA ILE A 500 1.48 -18.01 13.09
C ILE A 500 1.50 -18.30 11.58
N GLU A 501 1.49 -17.25 10.77
CA GLU A 501 1.78 -17.29 9.33
C GLU A 501 2.97 -16.36 9.03
N VAL A 502 3.83 -16.75 8.10
CA VAL A 502 4.89 -15.89 7.57
C VAL A 502 4.81 -15.81 6.05
N TRP A 503 4.82 -14.59 5.53
CA TRP A 503 4.69 -14.30 4.11
C TRP A 503 5.93 -13.58 3.59
N GLY A 504 6.46 -14.06 2.45
CA GLY A 504 7.53 -13.43 1.70
C GLY A 504 6.97 -12.46 0.68
N CYS A 505 7.44 -11.22 0.73
CA CYS A 505 6.97 -10.07 -0.04
C CYS A 505 8.02 -9.55 -1.05
N GLY A 506 9.18 -10.20 -1.13
CA GLY A 506 10.18 -9.96 -2.16
C GLY A 506 9.90 -10.74 -3.45
N ASP A 507 10.85 -10.67 -4.38
CA ASP A 507 10.72 -11.31 -5.70
C ASP A 507 10.82 -12.84 -5.61
N GLN A 508 10.17 -13.53 -6.57
CA GLN A 508 10.16 -14.99 -6.64
C GLN A 508 11.57 -15.61 -6.58
N GLN A 509 12.55 -14.97 -7.24
CA GLN A 509 13.96 -15.39 -7.21
C GLN A 509 14.52 -15.53 -5.78
N GLN A 510 14.11 -14.67 -4.84
CA GLN A 510 14.58 -14.74 -3.45
C GLN A 510 14.00 -15.95 -2.71
N ARG A 511 12.78 -16.38 -3.07
CA ARG A 511 12.17 -17.62 -2.58
C ARG A 511 12.84 -18.84 -3.21
N ASP A 512 13.11 -18.81 -4.51
CA ASP A 512 13.75 -19.92 -5.22
C ASP A 512 15.17 -20.17 -4.69
N VAL A 513 15.97 -19.10 -4.50
CA VAL A 513 17.29 -19.17 -3.87
C VAL A 513 17.21 -19.72 -2.44
N GLN A 514 16.21 -19.30 -1.64
CA GLN A 514 16.03 -19.87 -0.30
C GLN A 514 15.71 -21.37 -0.37
N LEU A 515 14.85 -21.80 -1.29
CA LEU A 515 14.50 -23.22 -1.46
C LEU A 515 15.71 -24.04 -1.92
N ASP A 516 16.56 -23.53 -2.81
CA ASP A 516 17.75 -24.23 -3.27
C ASP A 516 18.84 -24.32 -2.20
N ILE A 517 19.03 -23.27 -1.39
CA ILE A 517 19.88 -23.32 -0.19
C ILE A 517 19.40 -24.41 0.77
N LYS A 518 18.07 -24.51 1.00
CA LYS A 518 17.51 -25.55 1.90
C LYS A 518 17.62 -26.96 1.31
N LYS A 519 17.34 -27.15 0.01
CA LYS A 519 17.57 -28.44 -0.68
C LYS A 519 19.05 -28.86 -0.57
N TRP A 520 19.97 -27.91 -0.69
CA TRP A 520 21.40 -28.17 -0.51
C TRP A 520 21.73 -28.54 0.94
N GLN A 521 21.22 -27.80 1.93
CA GLN A 521 21.38 -28.14 3.35
C GLN A 521 20.82 -29.52 3.72
N VAL A 522 19.65 -29.90 3.19
CA VAL A 522 19.07 -31.23 3.40
C VAL A 522 19.95 -32.31 2.77
N LYS A 523 20.38 -32.14 1.52
CA LYS A 523 21.30 -33.09 0.86
C LYS A 523 22.64 -33.22 1.59
N GLU A 524 23.15 -32.12 2.13
CA GLU A 524 24.40 -32.11 2.88
C GLU A 524 24.24 -32.77 4.26
N ALA A 525 23.12 -32.54 4.95
CA ALA A 525 22.78 -33.24 6.20
C ALA A 525 22.52 -34.74 5.97
N GLU A 526 21.88 -35.11 4.86
CA GLU A 526 21.73 -36.50 4.43
C GLU A 526 23.10 -37.13 4.14
N ARG A 527 23.98 -36.44 3.39
CA ARG A 527 25.36 -36.88 3.12
C ARG A 527 26.14 -37.15 4.41
N GLN A 528 26.04 -36.24 5.38
CA GLN A 528 26.66 -36.37 6.71
C GLN A 528 26.01 -37.46 7.57
N ARG A 529 24.70 -37.70 7.42
CA ARG A 529 24.02 -38.84 8.07
C ARG A 529 24.38 -40.18 7.42
N THR A 530 24.69 -40.17 6.13
CA THR A 530 25.23 -41.32 5.37
C THR A 530 26.76 -41.34 5.37
N VAL A 531 27.41 -40.94 6.47
CA VAL A 531 28.79 -41.38 6.71
C VAL A 531 28.76 -42.90 6.87
N LYS A 532 28.97 -43.58 5.74
CA LYS A 532 29.44 -44.96 5.75
C LYS A 532 30.80 -44.92 6.43
N MET A 533 30.87 -45.40 7.67
CA MET A 533 32.15 -45.59 8.35
C MET A 533 33.09 -46.30 7.40
N THR A 534 34.29 -45.76 7.19
CA THR A 534 35.27 -46.48 6.40
C THR A 534 35.71 -47.73 7.17
N ALA A 535 36.26 -48.72 6.47
CA ALA A 535 36.80 -49.90 7.13
C ALA A 535 37.93 -49.57 8.13
N ALA A 536 38.60 -48.42 7.94
CA ALA A 536 39.56 -47.87 8.90
C ALA A 536 38.85 -47.29 10.14
N ASP A 537 37.82 -46.45 9.97
CA ASP A 537 37.07 -45.87 11.11
C ASP A 537 36.33 -46.93 11.95
N TRP A 538 35.98 -48.08 11.35
CA TRP A 538 35.43 -49.24 12.08
C TRP A 538 36.47 -49.94 12.95
N MET A 539 37.75 -49.90 12.60
CA MET A 539 38.80 -50.58 13.37
C MET A 539 38.95 -50.00 14.78
N ASP A 540 38.78 -48.68 14.92
CA ASP A 540 38.97 -47.92 16.16
C ASP A 540 37.66 -47.58 16.89
N HIS A 541 36.51 -48.08 16.41
CA HIS A 541 35.20 -47.73 16.98
C HIS A 541 34.93 -48.44 18.32
N PRO A 542 34.47 -47.76 19.38
CA PRO A 542 34.25 -48.38 20.69
C PRO A 542 33.25 -49.55 20.65
N ASP A 543 32.23 -49.48 19.79
CA ASP A 543 31.25 -50.57 19.64
C ASP A 543 31.87 -51.86 19.10
N ARG A 544 32.96 -51.77 18.31
CA ARG A 544 33.72 -52.96 17.88
C ARG A 544 34.33 -53.65 19.10
N TYR A 545 34.91 -52.89 20.01
CA TYR A 545 35.48 -53.40 21.26
C TYR A 545 34.42 -54.06 22.15
N LEU A 546 33.21 -53.47 22.22
CA LEU A 546 32.06 -54.04 22.92
C LEU A 546 31.56 -55.34 22.26
N LEU A 547 31.58 -55.43 20.93
CA LEU A 547 31.20 -56.63 20.16
C LEU A 547 32.24 -57.76 20.27
N GLU A 548 33.52 -57.43 20.32
CA GLU A 548 34.61 -58.38 20.56
C GLU A 548 34.56 -58.94 22.00
N LEU A 549 34.29 -58.09 23.00
CA LEU A 549 34.00 -58.51 24.39
C LEU A 549 32.72 -59.36 24.48
N GLY A 550 31.74 -59.11 23.62
CA GLY A 550 30.53 -59.92 23.46
C GLY A 550 30.71 -61.25 22.71
N GLY A 551 31.96 -61.63 22.38
CA GLY A 551 32.29 -62.94 21.78
C GLY A 551 32.07 -63.04 20.27
N ARG A 552 31.85 -61.93 19.55
CA ARG A 552 31.74 -61.91 18.07
C ARG A 552 33.02 -61.40 17.42
N GLN A 553 33.99 -62.30 17.26
CA GLN A 553 35.33 -61.95 16.74
C GLN A 553 35.47 -61.99 15.20
N ASN A 554 34.58 -62.70 14.48
CA ASN A 554 34.74 -62.94 13.03
C ASN A 554 33.72 -62.16 12.18
N TYR A 555 34.16 -61.08 11.56
CA TYR A 555 33.37 -60.31 10.57
C TYR A 555 33.74 -60.58 9.11
N ASN A 556 34.78 -61.38 8.86
CA ASN A 556 35.31 -61.61 7.52
C ASN A 556 35.34 -63.12 7.20
N ASN A 557 34.18 -63.65 6.83
CA ASN A 557 34.02 -64.99 6.23
C ASN A 557 33.08 -64.90 5.02
N SER A 558 33.48 -64.11 4.02
CA SER A 558 32.99 -64.28 2.65
C SER A 558 33.65 -65.53 2.06
N SER A 559 32.98 -66.67 2.19
CA SER A 559 33.45 -67.95 1.68
C SER A 559 33.29 -68.06 0.17
N THR A 560 34.30 -67.60 -0.58
CA THR A 560 34.90 -68.31 -1.75
C THR A 560 36.23 -67.66 -2.12
#